data_AF-A0A067LU94-F1
#
_entry.id   AF-A0A067LU94-F1
#
_cell.length_a   1.000
_cell.length_b   1.000
_cell.length_c   1.000
_cell.angle_alpha   90.00
_cell.angle_beta   90.00
_cell.angle_gamma   90.00
#
_symmetry.space_group_name_H-M   'P 1'
#
loop_
_entity.id
_entity.type
_entity.pdbx_description
1 polymer ?
#
loop_
_entity_poly.entity_id
_entity_poly.type
_entity_poly.pdbx_seq_one_letter_code
_entity_poly.pdbx_strand_id
1 'polypeptide(L)'
;PKSGIRYAIGFLRDRYVRVQRARVIASLNRIDSLGVSLRRNNTKPRGEYKTRRPNSLWCLDAHLKLIRWGFAMQGIIDAHCRTVSHLF
;
A
#
# COMPACT_ATOMS: atom_id res chain seq x y z
N PRO A 1 17.68 1.91 9.94
CA PRO A 1 18.10 0.78 9.06
C PRO A 1 16.97 0.12 8.24
N LYS A 2 15.70 0.12 8.70
CA LYS A 2 14.55 -0.47 7.96
C LYS A 2 13.60 0.55 7.31
N SER A 3 13.89 1.84 7.44
CA SER A 3 13.02 2.93 7.00
C SER A 3 13.08 3.08 5.47
N GLY A 4 11.94 2.99 4.80
CA GLY A 4 11.86 3.13 3.34
C GLY A 4 12.13 4.56 2.85
N ILE A 5 12.27 4.73 1.53
CA ILE A 5 12.56 6.04 0.92
C ILE A 5 11.61 7.17 1.31
N ARG A 6 10.34 6.85 1.60
CA ARG A 6 9.34 7.84 2.04
C ARG A 6 9.72 8.47 3.38
N TYR A 7 10.29 7.69 4.30
CA TYR A 7 10.78 8.20 5.59
C TYR A 7 12.01 9.09 5.41
N ALA A 8 12.95 8.71 4.54
CA ALA A 8 14.12 9.54 4.24
C ALA A 8 13.72 10.89 3.64
N ILE A 9 12.77 10.89 2.69
CA ILE A 9 12.23 12.13 2.10
C ILE A 9 11.48 12.96 3.15
N GLY A 10 10.67 12.33 4.01
CA GLY A 10 9.97 12.99 5.10
C GLY A 10 10.92 13.69 6.07
N PHE A 11 11.97 12.98 6.49
CA PHE A 11 13.01 13.51 7.37
C PHE A 11 13.76 14.70 6.75
N LEU A 12 14.09 14.64 5.46
CA LEU A 12 14.71 15.78 4.77
C LEU A 12 13.77 16.98 4.71
N ARG A 13 12.48 16.75 4.45
CA ARG A 13 11.47 17.82 4.38
C ARG A 13 11.24 18.48 5.74
N ASP A 14 11.25 17.71 6.81
CA ASP A 14 11.15 18.20 8.20
C ASP A 14 12.31 19.16 8.53
N ARG A 15 13.50 18.91 7.96
CA ARG A 15 14.66 19.80 8.06
C ARG A 15 14.72 20.89 6.99
N TYR A 16 13.60 21.18 6.33
CA TYR A 16 13.49 22.17 5.24
C TYR A 16 14.38 21.87 4.00
N VAL A 17 14.90 20.66 3.88
CA VAL A 17 15.73 20.22 2.75
C VAL A 17 14.86 19.58 1.69
N ARG A 18 14.65 20.30 0.58
CA ARG A 18 13.91 19.79 -0.59
C ARG A 18 14.87 19.25 -1.64
N VAL A 19 14.96 17.93 -1.74
CA VAL A 19 15.81 17.25 -2.72
C VAL A 19 14.94 16.41 -3.65
N GLN A 20 15.33 16.38 -4.94
CA GLN A 20 14.68 15.54 -5.94
C GLN A 20 14.73 14.07 -5.51
N ARG A 21 13.63 13.35 -5.70
CA ARG A 21 13.53 11.92 -5.35
C ARG A 21 14.68 11.09 -5.95
N ALA A 22 15.07 11.37 -7.18
CA ALA A 22 16.18 10.67 -7.86
C ALA A 22 17.51 10.81 -7.10
N ARG A 23 17.82 12.00 -6.56
CA ARG A 23 19.05 12.23 -5.78
C ARG A 23 19.03 11.51 -4.44
N VAL A 24 17.86 11.41 -3.80
CA VAL A 24 17.69 10.63 -2.55
C VAL A 24 17.88 9.14 -2.84
N ILE A 25 17.31 8.62 -3.93
CA ILE A 25 17.53 7.23 -4.37
C ILE A 25 19.01 6.97 -4.62
N ALA A 26 19.67 7.83 -5.39
CA ALA A 26 21.09 7.68 -5.71
C ALA A 26 21.97 7.68 -4.44
N SER A 27 21.67 8.56 -3.48
CA SER A 27 22.39 8.62 -2.20
C SER A 27 22.14 7.39 -1.34
N LEU A 28 20.89 6.91 -1.26
CA LEU A 28 20.55 5.68 -0.55
C LEU A 28 21.21 4.45 -1.18
N ASN A 29 21.26 4.38 -2.51
CA ASN A 29 21.96 3.30 -3.23
C ASN A 29 23.47 3.34 -2.99
N ARG A 30 24.07 4.52 -2.87
CA ARG A 30 25.50 4.67 -2.58
C ARG A 30 25.85 4.16 -1.18
N ILE A 31 24.98 4.40 -0.19
CA ILE A 31 25.22 4.04 1.21
C ILE A 31 24.81 2.58 1.51
N ASP A 32 23.70 2.12 0.91
CA ASP A 32 23.04 0.86 1.25
C ASP A 32 22.46 0.16 -0.01
N SER A 33 23.32 -0.15 -0.99
CA SER A 33 22.90 -0.84 -2.23
C SER A 33 22.29 -2.22 -1.95
N LEU A 34 22.85 -2.96 -0.99
CA LEU A 34 22.35 -4.27 -0.56
C LEU A 34 20.99 -4.16 0.12
N GLY A 35 20.81 -3.24 1.08
CA GLY A 35 19.53 -3.05 1.75
C GLY A 35 18.42 -2.53 0.83
N VAL A 36 18.77 -1.73 -0.18
CA VAL A 36 17.81 -1.36 -1.24
C VAL A 36 17.40 -2.58 -2.07
N SER A 37 18.36 -3.41 -2.47
CA SER A 37 18.11 -4.62 -3.27
C SER A 37 17.28 -5.65 -2.51
N LEU A 38 17.59 -5.89 -1.23
CA LEU A 38 16.82 -6.76 -0.35
C LEU A 38 15.39 -6.26 -0.15
N ARG A 39 15.16 -4.95 0.02
CA ARG A 39 13.78 -4.40 0.12
C ARG A 39 13.00 -4.58 -1.17
N ARG A 40 13.65 -4.44 -2.33
CA ARG A 40 13.03 -4.67 -3.64
C ARG A 40 12.65 -6.14 -3.80
N ASN A 41 13.56 -7.05 -3.43
CA ASN A 41 13.34 -8.49 -3.50
C ASN A 41 12.37 -9.03 -2.42
N ASN A 42 12.24 -8.36 -1.29
CA ASN A 42 11.27 -8.72 -0.24
C ASN A 42 9.83 -8.28 -0.59
N THR A 43 9.62 -7.63 -1.73
CA THR A 43 8.28 -7.43 -2.25
C THR A 43 7.78 -8.79 -2.74
N LYS A 44 7.07 -9.51 -1.87
CA LYS A 44 6.41 -10.76 -2.25
C LYS A 44 5.53 -10.47 -3.49
N PRO A 45 5.63 -11.26 -4.57
CA PRO A 45 4.74 -11.08 -5.71
C PRO A 45 3.31 -11.15 -5.19
N ARG A 46 2.46 -10.23 -5.64
CA ARG A 46 1.05 -10.22 -5.27
C ARG A 46 0.44 -11.49 -5.87
N GLY A 47 0.25 -12.52 -5.04
CA GLY A 47 -0.38 -13.76 -5.45
C GLY A 47 -1.84 -13.52 -5.87
N GLU A 48 -2.35 -14.42 -6.72
CA GLU A 48 -3.78 -14.43 -7.01
C GLU A 48 -4.55 -14.83 -5.75
N TYR A 49 -5.44 -13.95 -5.29
CA TYR A 49 -6.32 -14.24 -4.16
C TYR A 49 -7.49 -15.07 -4.65
N LYS A 50 -7.36 -16.40 -4.55
CA LYS A 50 -8.36 -17.40 -4.94
C LYS A 50 -8.90 -18.13 -3.70
N THR A 51 -10.20 -18.11 -3.54
CA THR A 51 -10.92 -18.93 -2.56
C THR A 51 -11.47 -20.18 -3.25
N ARG A 52 -11.68 -21.26 -2.48
CA ARG A 52 -12.03 -22.57 -3.07
C ARG A 52 -13.47 -22.66 -3.58
N ARG A 53 -14.41 -21.89 -3.00
CA ARG A 53 -15.85 -21.98 -3.29
C ARG A 53 -16.54 -20.62 -3.10
N PRO A 54 -17.67 -20.34 -3.78
CA PRO A 54 -18.54 -19.20 -3.46
C PRO A 54 -18.97 -19.23 -1.99
N ASN A 55 -19.18 -18.04 -1.39
CA ASN A 55 -19.62 -17.87 0.00
C ASN A 55 -18.69 -18.47 1.07
N SER A 56 -17.45 -18.80 0.71
CA SER A 56 -16.45 -19.29 1.67
C SER A 56 -15.73 -18.16 2.41
N LEU A 57 -15.70 -16.96 1.83
CA LEU A 57 -15.09 -15.77 2.41
C LEU A 57 -15.68 -14.51 1.78
N TRP A 58 -16.04 -13.53 2.62
CA TRP A 58 -16.53 -12.23 2.19
C TRP A 58 -15.50 -11.14 2.47
N CYS A 59 -15.27 -10.29 1.49
CA CYS A 59 -14.45 -9.09 1.62
C CYS A 59 -15.36 -7.91 1.97
N LEU A 60 -15.18 -7.34 3.15
CA LEU A 60 -15.82 -6.09 3.57
C LEU A 60 -14.85 -4.94 3.35
N ASP A 61 -15.25 -3.91 2.61
CA ASP A 61 -14.46 -2.69 2.41
C ASP A 61 -15.31 -1.42 2.52
N ALA A 62 -14.77 -0.43 3.23
CA ALA A 62 -15.44 0.83 3.51
C ALA A 62 -14.91 1.95 2.59
N HIS A 63 -15.82 2.58 1.84
CA HIS A 63 -15.52 3.73 1.03
C HIS A 63 -15.76 5.03 1.79
N LEU A 64 -14.69 5.64 2.29
CA LEU A 64 -14.74 6.82 3.16
C LEU A 64 -14.43 8.15 2.46
N LYS A 65 -14.40 8.20 1.12
CA LYS A 65 -14.07 9.45 0.39
C LYS A 65 -15.07 10.58 0.64
N LEU A 66 -16.31 10.24 0.99
CA LEU A 66 -17.40 11.20 1.22
C LEU A 66 -17.70 11.43 2.70
N ILE A 67 -16.82 10.98 3.61
CA ILE A 67 -17.05 11.11 5.06
C ILE A 67 -17.22 12.56 5.52
N ARG A 68 -16.59 13.52 4.82
CA ARG A 68 -16.74 14.97 5.09
C ARG A 68 -18.18 15.47 4.85
N TRP A 69 -18.94 14.76 4.02
CA TRP A 69 -20.33 15.05 3.69
C TRP A 69 -21.31 14.16 4.47
N GLY A 70 -20.81 13.39 5.45
CA GLY A 70 -21.61 12.48 6.25
C GLY A 70 -21.88 11.12 5.61
N PHE A 71 -21.32 10.82 4.43
CA PHE A 71 -21.51 9.54 3.75
C PHE A 71 -20.33 8.59 3.96
N ALA A 72 -20.63 7.39 4.41
CA ALA A 72 -19.71 6.26 4.43
C ALA A 72 -20.45 5.07 3.82
N MET A 73 -19.88 4.50 2.75
CA MET A 73 -20.46 3.31 2.12
C MET A 73 -19.67 2.09 2.54
N GLN A 74 -20.35 1.00 2.87
CA GLN A 74 -19.72 -0.28 3.22
C GLN A 74 -20.16 -1.34 2.20
N GLY A 75 -19.23 -1.82 1.39
CA GLY A 75 -19.48 -2.90 0.44
C GLY A 75 -19.10 -4.26 1.02
N ILE A 76 -19.88 -5.29 0.71
CA ILE A 76 -19.56 -6.70 0.95
C ILE A 76 -19.51 -7.41 -0.41
N ILE A 77 -18.39 -8.07 -0.68
CA ILE A 77 -18.15 -8.78 -1.95
C ILE A 77 -17.73 -10.22 -1.65
N ASP A 78 -18.30 -11.18 -2.38
CA ASP A 78 -17.82 -12.56 -2.31
C ASP A 78 -16.42 -12.69 -2.92
N ALA A 79 -15.47 -13.24 -2.16
CA ALA A 79 -14.08 -13.30 -2.58
C ALA A 79 -13.82 -14.30 -3.72
N HIS A 80 -14.74 -15.24 -3.96
CA HIS A 80 -14.61 -16.22 -5.03
C HIS A 80 -15.10 -15.66 -6.36
N CYS A 81 -16.39 -15.32 -6.46
CA CYS A 81 -17.02 -14.89 -7.70
C CYS A 81 -16.98 -13.38 -7.92
N ARG A 82 -16.51 -12.59 -6.94
CA ARG A 82 -16.44 -11.12 -6.99
C ARG A 82 -17.81 -10.44 -7.13
N THR A 83 -18.89 -11.16 -6.83
CA THR A 83 -20.24 -10.62 -6.80
C THR A 83 -20.44 -9.75 -5.58
N VAL A 84 -21.04 -8.57 -5.76
CA VAL A 84 -21.44 -7.69 -4.65
C VAL A 84 -22.62 -8.35 -3.94
N SER A 85 -22.42 -8.73 -2.69
CA SER A 85 -23.44 -9.37 -1.87
C SER A 85 -24.34 -8.32 -1.21
N HIS A 86 -23.73 -7.26 -0.65
CA HIS A 86 -24.44 -6.19 0.03
C HIS A 86 -23.71 -4.85 -0.12
N LEU A 87 -24.47 -3.75 -0.07
CA LEU A 87 -23.97 -2.39 0.02
C LEU A 87 -24.79 -1.67 1.10
N PHE A 88 -24.10 -1.05 2.06
CA PHE A 88 -24.67 -0.19 3.09
C PHE A 88 -24.25 1.26 2.88
#